data_AF-A0A1C4XAI1-F1
#
_entry.id   AF-A0A1C4XAI1-F1
#
_cell.length_a   1.000
_cell.length_b   1.000
_cell.length_c   1.000
_cell.angle_alpha   90.00
_cell.angle_beta   90.00
_cell.angle_gamma   90.00
#
_symmetry.space_group_name_H-M   'P 1'
#
loop_
_entity.id
_entity.type
_entity.pdbx_description
1 polymer ?
#
loop_
_entity_poly.entity_id
_entity_poly.type
_entity_poly.pdbx_seq_one_letter_code
_entity_poly.pdbx_strand_id
1 'polypeptide(L)'
;MTMTRRGRWWAIALLAAAVGGTLGWPGAASAAEVTVTTSPAQVHQGDAIELAVVLPEERAGSRTSRIELRMPADAPIGEVYPLSVPDWAPSITTRTLDRPVAGIHSSELNQVTDAVTWIRMPGTTGPARLSLGMGPMPATDRLTFTVIQTYADGTVVRWTDPPGGAHPAPTVALLPPPPGAAVHGDPAAGPPGHAGHGNPAPGAPAEAATPARPADDGPSADLLLGGGLLAGLAGGAALGWLLSRRRAALALPPDPSAPTGGDPTPAGDTSEEDPAEPCPAATKTAPLTASGSR
;
A
#
# COMPACT_ATOMS: atom_id res chain seq x y z
N MET A 1 91.35 9.79 48.10
CA MET A 1 91.08 10.26 46.73
C MET A 1 89.59 10.07 46.46
N THR A 2 88.67 10.91 46.94
CA THR A 2 88.30 12.27 46.48
C THR A 2 88.21 12.43 44.96
N MET A 3 86.98 12.38 44.43
CA MET A 3 86.34 13.36 43.51
C MET A 3 85.02 12.75 43.01
N THR A 4 83.86 12.99 43.62
CA THR A 4 82.89 14.07 43.32
C THR A 4 82.86 14.54 41.86
N ARG A 5 81.76 14.23 41.14
CA ARG A 5 81.17 15.16 40.16
C ARG A 5 79.71 15.42 40.53
N ARG A 6 79.48 16.63 41.05
CA ARG A 6 78.19 17.29 41.26
C ARG A 6 77.81 18.06 40.00
N GLY A 7 76.50 18.22 39.80
CA GLY A 7 75.87 19.10 38.79
C GLY A 7 74.48 18.53 38.46
N ARG A 8 73.47 18.56 39.34
CA ARG A 8 72.71 19.71 39.88
C ARG A 8 72.07 20.59 38.78
N TRP A 9 70.73 20.46 38.70
CA TRP A 9 69.72 21.53 38.51
C TRP A 9 69.27 21.72 37.04
N TRP A 10 67.98 21.60 36.68
CA TRP A 10 66.80 22.34 37.15
C TRP A 10 65.50 21.47 37.21
N ALA A 11 64.74 21.55 38.30
CA ALA A 11 63.38 22.14 38.40
C ALA A 11 62.24 21.20 37.91
N ILE A 12 61.53 20.49 38.80
CA ILE A 12 60.33 20.90 39.58
C ILE A 12 59.14 21.31 38.68
N ALA A 13 58.09 20.48 38.65
CA ALA A 13 56.70 20.86 38.96
C ALA A 13 55.83 19.61 39.21
N LEU A 14 55.30 19.51 40.43
CA LEU A 14 54.21 18.63 40.86
C LEU A 14 52.85 19.27 40.54
N LEU A 15 51.78 18.45 40.60
CA LEU A 15 50.34 18.75 40.50
C LEU A 15 49.80 18.93 39.05
N ALA A 16 48.65 18.41 38.64
CA ALA A 16 47.45 18.01 39.37
C ALA A 16 46.69 16.91 38.61
N ALA A 17 45.90 16.13 39.35
CA ALA A 17 44.89 15.24 38.80
C ALA A 17 43.84 16.00 37.99
N ALA A 18 43.53 15.49 36.80
CA ALA A 18 42.23 15.69 36.15
C ALA A 18 41.86 14.38 35.46
N VAL A 19 41.29 13.47 36.23
CA VAL A 19 40.33 12.49 35.73
C VAL A 19 39.11 13.32 35.28
N GLY A 20 39.13 13.78 34.04
CA GLY A 20 38.06 14.53 33.40
C GLY A 20 37.53 13.68 32.26
N GLY A 21 36.37 13.06 32.50
CA GLY A 21 35.73 12.17 31.55
C GLY A 21 35.50 12.84 30.20
N THR A 22 36.18 12.34 29.18
CA THR A 22 35.53 12.23 27.89
C THR A 22 34.61 11.03 28.00
N LEU A 23 33.41 11.24 28.55
CA LEU A 23 32.27 10.50 28.04
C LEU A 23 32.29 10.78 26.54
N GLY A 24 32.84 9.83 25.79
CA GLY A 24 32.60 9.75 24.37
C GLY A 24 31.09 9.85 24.23
N TRP A 25 30.67 10.94 23.61
CA TRP A 25 29.34 11.14 23.07
C TRP A 25 28.83 9.77 22.60
N PRO A 26 27.64 9.30 23.02
CA PRO A 26 27.12 8.04 22.53
C PRO A 26 27.16 8.14 21.00
N GLY A 27 28.05 7.34 20.41
CA GLY A 27 28.32 7.35 19.00
C GLY A 27 27.00 7.25 18.26
N ALA A 28 26.92 7.92 17.11
CA ALA A 28 25.82 7.81 16.18
C ALA A 28 25.33 6.36 16.21
N ALA A 29 24.15 6.15 16.80
CA ALA A 29 23.43 4.91 16.61
C ALA A 29 23.36 4.78 15.10
N SER A 30 24.06 3.81 14.54
CA SER A 30 23.88 3.41 13.16
C SER A 30 22.42 3.05 13.05
N ALA A 31 21.62 4.03 12.60
CA ALA A 31 20.19 3.90 12.45
C ALA A 31 20.02 2.76 11.47
N ALA A 32 19.49 1.63 11.93
CA ALA A 32 19.14 0.56 11.03
C ALA A 32 18.13 1.11 10.01
N GLU A 33 18.51 0.95 8.76
CA GLU A 33 17.99 1.70 7.64
C GLU A 33 16.50 1.42 7.42
N VAL A 34 15.73 2.46 7.09
CA VAL A 34 14.39 2.24 6.52
C VAL A 34 14.55 1.62 5.16
N THR A 35 14.08 0.38 5.02
CA THR A 35 14.14 -0.35 3.77
C THR A 35 12.75 -0.51 3.18
N VAL A 36 12.68 -0.62 1.86
CA VAL A 36 11.45 -0.96 1.15
C VAL A 36 11.64 -2.28 0.43
N THR A 37 10.59 -3.10 0.45
CA THR A 37 10.54 -4.36 -0.32
C THR A 37 9.31 -4.34 -1.21
N THR A 38 9.42 -4.87 -2.42
CA THR A 38 8.32 -4.94 -3.38
C THR A 38 7.92 -6.38 -3.65
N SER A 39 6.63 -6.59 -3.95
CA SER A 39 6.08 -7.83 -4.50
C SER A 39 5.24 -7.48 -5.72
N PRO A 40 5.61 -7.92 -6.94
CA PRO A 40 6.82 -8.69 -7.28
C PRO A 40 8.14 -7.94 -6.98
N ALA A 41 9.24 -8.69 -6.87
CA ALA A 41 10.57 -8.14 -6.56
C ALA A 41 11.13 -7.28 -7.71
N GLN A 42 10.81 -7.64 -8.96
CA GLN A 42 11.07 -6.79 -10.12
C GLN A 42 9.80 -6.02 -10.44
N VAL A 43 9.94 -4.71 -10.58
CA VAL A 43 8.83 -3.81 -10.85
C VAL A 43 9.07 -3.18 -12.22
N HIS A 44 8.06 -3.23 -13.09
CA HIS A 44 8.06 -2.57 -14.38
C HIS A 44 7.16 -1.33 -14.34
N GLN A 45 7.43 -0.39 -15.24
CA GLN A 45 6.52 0.72 -15.50
C GLN A 45 5.15 0.15 -15.92
N GLY A 46 4.08 0.71 -15.37
CA GLY A 46 2.71 0.23 -15.55
C GLY A 46 2.26 -0.86 -14.56
N ASP A 47 3.17 -1.48 -13.80
CA ASP A 47 2.80 -2.54 -12.85
C ASP A 47 1.94 -2.02 -11.69
N ALA A 48 1.13 -2.91 -11.13
CA ALA A 48 0.60 -2.77 -9.78
C ALA A 48 1.39 -3.68 -8.84
N ILE A 49 1.84 -3.14 -7.71
CA ILE A 49 2.71 -3.84 -6.76
C ILE A 49 2.19 -3.72 -5.33
N GLU A 50 2.62 -4.63 -4.47
CA GLU A 50 2.69 -4.37 -3.03
C GLU A 50 4.08 -3.81 -2.70
N LEU A 51 4.10 -2.65 -2.03
CA LEU A 51 5.28 -2.09 -1.39
C LEU A 51 5.14 -2.33 0.12
N ALA A 52 6.22 -2.74 0.78
CA ALA A 52 6.28 -2.77 2.24
C ALA A 52 7.45 -1.93 2.74
N VAL A 53 7.14 -0.94 3.58
CA VAL A 53 8.13 -0.14 4.31
C VAL A 53 8.50 -0.89 5.59
N VAL A 54 9.77 -1.24 5.74
CA VAL A 54 10.30 -2.00 6.87
C VAL A 54 11.14 -1.08 7.73
N LEU A 55 10.74 -0.94 8.99
CA LEU A 55 11.45 -0.14 9.97
C LEU A 55 11.87 -1.01 11.16
N PRO A 56 13.15 -1.02 11.51
CA PRO A 56 13.60 -1.59 12.77
C PRO A 56 13.08 -0.78 13.97
N GLU A 57 13.09 -1.37 15.16
CA GLU A 57 12.86 -0.65 16.40
C GLU A 57 14.17 0.04 16.82
N GLU A 58 14.17 1.37 16.78
CA GLU A 58 15.41 2.11 16.49
C GLU A 58 15.89 3.07 17.59
N ARG A 59 15.29 3.08 18.77
CA ARG A 59 15.83 3.89 19.86
C ARG A 59 15.62 3.24 21.20
N ALA A 60 16.71 3.08 21.94
CA ALA A 60 16.64 2.70 23.34
C ALA A 60 15.77 3.71 24.11
N GLY A 61 14.67 3.22 24.68
CA GLY A 61 13.76 4.02 25.50
C GLY A 61 12.73 4.85 24.73
N SER A 62 12.66 4.79 23.39
CA SER A 62 11.65 5.51 22.62
C SER A 62 11.18 4.72 21.41
N ARG A 63 9.88 4.48 21.31
CA ARG A 63 9.26 3.74 20.21
C ARG A 63 8.84 4.68 19.09
N THR A 64 8.83 4.18 17.86
CA THR A 64 8.17 4.83 16.74
C THR A 64 6.68 4.97 17.01
N SER A 65 6.13 6.18 16.91
CA SER A 65 4.70 6.48 17.12
C SER A 65 3.96 6.79 15.81
N ARG A 66 4.64 7.34 14.81
CA ARG A 66 4.06 7.71 13.51
C ARG A 66 5.08 7.53 12.40
N ILE A 67 4.63 6.99 11.27
CA ILE A 67 5.38 6.94 10.01
C ILE A 67 4.56 7.64 8.93
N GLU A 68 5.18 8.53 8.18
CA GLU A 68 4.60 9.16 7.00
C GLU A 68 5.47 8.83 5.79
N LEU A 69 4.89 8.12 4.81
CA LEU A 69 5.48 7.85 3.51
C LEU A 69 4.89 8.83 2.50
N ARG A 70 5.72 9.72 1.94
CA ARG A 70 5.30 10.62 0.87
C ARG A 70 5.61 10.02 -0.49
N MET A 71 4.63 10.12 -1.39
CA MET A 71 4.78 9.72 -2.78
C MET A 71 5.70 10.70 -3.50
N PRO A 72 6.44 10.26 -4.53
CA PRO A 72 7.24 11.15 -5.36
C PRO A 72 6.36 12.24 -6.00
N ALA A 73 6.76 13.51 -5.86
CA ALA A 73 5.98 14.62 -6.36
C ALA A 73 6.00 14.69 -7.90
N ASP A 74 7.16 14.37 -8.47
CA ASP A 74 7.50 14.38 -9.90
C ASP A 74 7.11 13.10 -10.65
N ALA A 75 6.90 11.99 -9.93
CA ALA A 75 6.43 10.73 -10.47
C ALA A 75 5.16 10.26 -9.74
N PRO A 76 3.99 10.87 -10.00
CA PRO A 76 2.72 10.48 -9.40
C PRO A 76 2.39 9.02 -9.69
N ILE A 77 1.97 8.29 -8.66
CA ILE A 77 1.38 6.95 -8.79
C ILE A 77 -0.14 7.11 -8.85
N GLY A 78 -0.78 6.41 -9.78
CA GLY A 78 -2.22 6.56 -10.02
C GLY A 78 -3.07 6.30 -8.77
N GLU A 79 -2.92 5.12 -8.19
CA GLU A 79 -3.69 4.68 -7.02
C GLU A 79 -2.76 4.10 -5.95
N VAL A 80 -3.09 4.38 -4.69
CA VAL A 80 -2.35 3.88 -3.52
C VAL A 80 -3.34 3.47 -2.43
N TYR A 81 -3.18 2.25 -1.93
CA TYR A 81 -4.07 1.61 -0.97
C TYR A 81 -3.26 1.05 0.21
N PRO A 82 -3.22 1.72 1.38
CA PRO A 82 -2.62 1.12 2.56
C PRO A 82 -3.35 -0.17 2.94
N LEU A 83 -2.59 -1.21 3.22
CA LEU A 83 -3.14 -2.47 3.72
C LEU A 83 -3.32 -2.40 5.23
N SER A 84 -4.20 -3.25 5.76
CA SER A 84 -4.36 -3.44 7.19
C SER A 84 -3.09 -4.04 7.79
N VAL A 85 -2.49 -3.34 8.74
CA VAL A 85 -1.35 -3.83 9.51
C VAL A 85 -1.73 -3.81 10.97
N PRO A 86 -1.56 -4.92 11.72
CA PRO A 86 -1.85 -4.94 13.15
C PRO A 86 -1.17 -3.78 13.87
N ASP A 87 -1.89 -3.17 14.82
CA ASP A 87 -1.39 -2.09 15.67
C ASP A 87 -1.02 -0.78 14.96
N TRP A 88 -1.42 -0.61 13.70
CA TRP A 88 -1.18 0.60 12.91
C TRP A 88 -2.45 1.08 12.22
N ALA A 89 -2.80 2.35 12.43
CA ALA A 89 -3.92 3.01 11.77
C ALA A 89 -3.43 3.85 10.58
N PRO A 90 -3.75 3.49 9.33
CA PRO A 90 -3.39 4.26 8.16
C PRO A 90 -4.33 5.46 7.93
N SER A 91 -3.79 6.52 7.32
CA SER A 91 -4.51 7.69 6.84
C SER A 91 -3.87 8.18 5.55
N ILE A 92 -4.69 8.61 4.58
CA ILE A 92 -4.23 9.08 3.28
C ILE A 92 -4.45 10.59 3.20
N THR A 93 -3.43 11.32 2.76
CA THR A 93 -3.60 12.69 2.25
C THR A 93 -3.50 12.66 0.73
N THR A 94 -4.32 13.48 0.08
CA THR A 94 -4.37 13.55 -1.38
C THR A 94 -3.85 14.88 -1.88
N ARG A 95 -3.44 14.91 -3.16
CA ARG A 95 -3.08 16.11 -3.91
C ARG A 95 -3.76 16.10 -5.28
N THR A 96 -4.00 17.28 -5.80
CA THR A 96 -4.50 17.47 -7.17
C THR A 96 -3.33 17.61 -8.13
N LEU A 97 -3.44 17.01 -9.31
CA LEU A 97 -2.49 17.11 -10.42
C LEU A 97 -3.02 18.07 -11.47
N ASP A 98 -2.09 18.79 -12.12
CA ASP A 98 -2.42 19.60 -13.30
C ASP A 98 -2.64 18.75 -14.55
N ARG A 99 -2.07 17.54 -14.58
CA ARG A 99 -2.20 16.57 -15.67
C ARG A 99 -2.72 15.25 -15.10
N PRO A 100 -3.77 14.66 -15.69
CA PRO A 100 -4.27 13.37 -15.25
C PRO A 100 -3.22 12.27 -15.43
N VAL A 101 -3.31 11.25 -14.59
CA VAL A 101 -2.57 9.99 -14.73
C VAL A 101 -3.53 8.82 -14.82
N ALA A 102 -3.10 7.70 -15.40
CA ALA A 102 -3.91 6.49 -15.40
C ALA A 102 -3.99 5.87 -14.00
N GLY A 103 -5.15 5.31 -13.66
CA GLY A 103 -5.38 4.47 -12.50
C GLY A 103 -5.45 2.98 -12.86
N ILE A 104 -5.61 2.13 -11.85
CA ILE A 104 -5.89 0.69 -12.04
C ILE A 104 -7.38 0.50 -12.35
N HIS A 105 -8.24 1.30 -11.71
CA HIS A 105 -9.69 1.21 -11.81
C HIS A 105 -10.31 2.41 -12.53
N SER A 106 -9.50 3.38 -12.94
CA SER A 106 -9.92 4.60 -13.65
C SER A 106 -8.97 4.90 -14.78
N SER A 107 -9.49 5.32 -15.94
CA SER A 107 -8.66 5.68 -17.09
C SER A 107 -7.85 6.96 -16.85
N GLU A 108 -8.38 7.90 -16.07
CA GLU A 108 -7.74 9.17 -15.74
C GLU A 108 -8.06 9.59 -14.29
N LEU A 109 -7.03 10.05 -13.58
CA LEU A 109 -7.06 10.52 -12.20
C LEU A 109 -6.35 11.86 -12.09
N ASN A 110 -7.07 12.88 -11.62
CA ASN A 110 -6.52 14.20 -11.28
C ASN A 110 -6.26 14.37 -9.79
N GLN A 111 -6.72 13.45 -8.95
CA GLN A 111 -6.45 13.45 -7.52
C GLN A 111 -5.76 12.15 -7.16
N VAL A 112 -4.54 12.26 -6.64
CA VAL A 112 -3.70 11.12 -6.27
C VAL A 112 -3.26 11.21 -4.82
N THR A 113 -2.74 10.13 -4.28
CA THR A 113 -2.16 10.11 -2.93
C THR A 113 -0.89 10.95 -2.88
N ASP A 114 -0.85 11.89 -1.94
CA ASP A 114 0.33 12.68 -1.58
C ASP A 114 1.17 11.94 -0.54
N ALA A 115 0.52 11.47 0.53
CA ALA A 115 1.18 10.70 1.57
C ALA A 115 0.25 9.66 2.18
N VAL A 116 0.86 8.60 2.70
CA VAL A 116 0.22 7.64 3.60
C VAL A 116 0.90 7.77 4.97
N THR A 117 0.09 8.02 5.99
CA THR A 117 0.54 8.12 7.37
C THR A 117 0.00 6.93 8.17
N TRP A 118 0.87 6.20 8.87
CA TRP A 118 0.48 5.21 9.85
C TRP A 118 0.74 5.73 11.26
N ILE A 119 -0.26 5.58 12.13
CA ILE A 119 -0.17 5.90 13.57
C ILE A 119 -0.15 4.59 14.35
N ARG A 120 0.84 4.43 15.22
CA ARG A 120 0.95 3.25 16.06
C ARG A 120 -0.09 3.33 17.18
N MET A 121 -0.80 2.23 17.41
CA MET A 121 -1.75 2.10 18.50
C MET A 121 -1.04 2.19 19.87
N PRO A 122 -1.70 2.75 20.90
CA PRO A 122 -1.15 2.79 22.26
C PRO A 122 -0.75 1.40 22.78
N GLY A 123 0.27 1.32 23.64
CA GLY A 123 0.70 0.06 24.25
C GLY A 123 1.53 -0.91 23.38
N THR A 124 1.66 -0.67 22.07
CA THR A 124 2.37 -1.60 21.16
C THR A 124 3.83 -1.20 20.95
N THR A 125 4.71 -2.17 20.71
CA THR A 125 6.17 -2.01 20.54
C THR A 125 6.68 -2.95 19.43
N GLY A 126 7.97 -2.92 19.11
CA GLY A 126 8.53 -3.80 18.10
C GLY A 126 8.68 -3.16 16.70
N PRO A 127 9.31 -3.89 15.77
CA PRO A 127 9.55 -3.44 14.40
C PRO A 127 8.23 -3.18 13.67
N ALA A 128 8.30 -2.40 12.59
CA ALA A 128 7.15 -2.11 11.75
C ALA A 128 7.37 -2.63 10.33
N ARG A 129 6.35 -3.29 9.78
CA ARG A 129 6.28 -3.62 8.35
C ARG A 129 4.95 -3.09 7.83
N LEU A 130 5.00 -1.97 7.12
CA LEU A 130 3.83 -1.22 6.67
C LEU A 130 3.62 -1.47 5.18
N SER A 131 2.60 -2.25 4.84
CA SER A 131 2.31 -2.62 3.46
C SER A 131 1.26 -1.70 2.82
N LEU A 132 1.41 -1.46 1.53
CA LEU A 132 0.46 -0.74 0.67
C LEU A 132 0.49 -1.35 -0.74
N GLY A 133 -0.69 -1.50 -1.33
CA GLY A 133 -0.84 -1.73 -2.76
C GLY A 133 -0.72 -0.41 -3.51
N MET A 134 -0.05 -0.39 -4.64
CA MET A 134 0.12 0.82 -5.43
C MET A 134 0.32 0.53 -6.92
N GLY A 135 -0.23 1.39 -7.77
CA GLY A 135 -0.15 1.23 -9.22
C GLY A 135 -1.15 2.12 -9.96
N PRO A 136 -1.09 2.16 -11.30
CA PRO A 136 0.04 1.69 -12.11
C PRO A 136 1.31 2.48 -11.80
N MET A 137 2.48 1.83 -11.89
CA MET A 137 3.76 2.51 -11.72
C MET A 137 4.00 3.51 -12.87
N PRO A 138 4.50 4.72 -12.58
CA PRO A 138 4.71 5.74 -13.60
C PRO A 138 5.84 5.39 -14.56
N ALA A 139 5.85 6.03 -15.73
CA ALA A 139 6.88 5.88 -16.76
C ALA A 139 8.17 6.64 -16.41
N THR A 140 8.84 6.21 -15.34
CA THR A 140 10.17 6.68 -14.91
C THR A 140 11.03 5.47 -14.58
N ASP A 141 12.36 5.64 -14.47
CA ASP A 141 13.28 4.53 -14.15
C ASP A 141 13.41 4.29 -12.64
N ARG A 142 13.01 5.26 -11.82
CA ARG A 142 13.15 5.20 -10.37
C ARG A 142 12.11 6.04 -9.64
N LEU A 143 11.61 5.50 -8.55
CA LEU A 143 10.85 6.22 -7.52
C LEU A 143 11.75 6.45 -6.31
N THR A 144 11.73 7.67 -5.76
CA THR A 144 12.41 8.02 -4.52
C THR A 144 11.37 8.52 -3.53
N PHE A 145 11.18 7.80 -2.44
CA PHE A 145 10.18 8.12 -1.44
C PHE A 145 10.80 8.94 -0.31
N THR A 146 10.00 9.80 0.29
CA THR A 146 10.37 10.42 1.57
C THR A 146 9.68 9.66 2.69
N VAL A 147 10.45 9.25 3.71
CA VAL A 147 9.87 8.69 4.95
C VAL A 147 10.17 9.62 6.11
N ILE A 148 9.12 9.98 6.86
CA ILE A 148 9.24 10.76 8.09
C ILE A 148 8.83 9.84 9.24
N GLN A 149 9.78 9.60 10.14
CA GLN A 149 9.60 8.77 11.32
C GLN A 149 9.54 9.65 12.55
N THR A 150 8.43 9.57 13.28
CA THR A 150 8.25 10.27 14.56
C THR A 150 8.26 9.26 15.70
N TYR A 151 9.01 9.58 16.75
CA TYR A 151 9.10 8.79 17.97
C TYR A 151 8.17 9.32 19.05
N ALA A 152 7.91 8.50 20.07
CA ALA A 152 7.03 8.86 21.19
C ALA A 152 7.57 10.03 22.03
N ASP A 153 8.89 10.27 22.02
CA ASP A 153 9.52 11.42 22.68
C ASP A 153 9.46 12.73 21.86
N GLY A 154 8.82 12.72 20.68
CA GLY A 154 8.71 13.87 19.79
C GLY A 154 9.87 14.03 18.81
N THR A 155 10.90 13.19 18.86
CA THR A 155 11.99 13.19 17.89
C THR A 155 11.47 12.82 16.51
N VAL A 156 11.96 13.53 15.48
CA VAL A 156 11.61 13.28 14.08
C VAL A 156 12.88 12.98 13.29
N VAL A 157 12.89 11.83 12.62
CA VAL A 157 13.93 11.43 11.66
C VAL A 157 13.34 11.50 10.25
N ARG A 158 14.09 12.08 9.32
CA ARG A 158 13.67 12.25 7.92
C ARG A 158 14.62 11.46 7.02
N TRP A 159 14.07 10.45 6.35
CA TRP A 159 14.78 9.62 5.39
C TRP A 159 14.64 10.26 4.01
N THR A 160 15.51 11.25 3.77
CA THR A 160 15.52 12.12 2.58
C THR A 160 16.92 12.32 1.99
N ASP A 161 17.95 11.75 2.61
CA ASP A 161 19.33 11.94 2.17
C ASP A 161 19.58 11.18 0.86
N PRO A 162 20.60 11.60 0.08
CA PRO A 162 21.09 10.78 -1.02
C PRO A 162 21.64 9.42 -0.52
N PRO A 163 21.83 8.44 -1.43
CA PRO A 163 22.49 7.19 -1.10
C PRO A 163 23.84 7.41 -0.40
N GLY A 164 24.07 6.68 0.70
CA GLY A 164 25.27 6.83 1.54
C GLY A 164 25.21 7.96 2.57
N GLY A 165 24.11 8.73 2.62
CA GLY A 165 23.81 9.65 3.71
C GLY A 165 23.45 8.95 5.01
N ALA A 166 23.18 9.72 6.07
CA ALA A 166 22.83 9.18 7.38
C ALA A 166 21.41 8.58 7.40
N HIS A 167 20.50 9.20 6.65
CA HIS A 167 19.10 8.77 6.51
C HIS A 167 18.72 8.72 5.03
N PRO A 168 19.26 7.75 4.26
CA PRO A 168 19.02 7.67 2.82
C PRO A 168 17.52 7.49 2.52
N ALA A 169 17.05 8.19 1.49
CA ALA A 169 15.68 8.03 0.99
C ALA A 169 15.49 6.64 0.36
N PRO A 170 14.43 5.88 0.71
CA PRO A 170 14.17 4.60 0.07
C PRO A 170 13.79 4.78 -1.40
N THR A 171 14.29 3.88 -2.25
CA THR A 171 14.07 3.93 -3.69
C THR A 171 13.55 2.60 -4.24
N VAL A 172 12.80 2.67 -5.34
CA VAL A 172 12.37 1.53 -6.13
C VAL A 172 12.79 1.78 -7.57
N ALA A 173 13.54 0.86 -8.16
CA ALA A 173 13.86 0.88 -9.58
C ALA A 173 12.70 0.32 -10.39
N LEU A 174 12.39 0.95 -11.52
CA LEU A 174 11.34 0.53 -12.43
C LEU A 174 11.98 0.13 -13.76
N LEU A 175 11.71 -1.09 -14.19
CA LEU A 175 12.12 -1.60 -15.48
C LEU A 175 11.19 -1.07 -16.57
N PRO A 176 11.67 -0.96 -17.82
CA PRO A 176 10.79 -0.70 -18.96
C PRO A 176 9.66 -1.74 -19.02
N PRO A 177 8.47 -1.39 -19.52
CA PRO A 177 7.35 -2.32 -19.67
C PRO A 177 7.77 -3.58 -20.44
N PRO A 178 7.30 -4.78 -20.04
CA PRO A 178 7.61 -6.00 -20.78
C PRO A 178 7.02 -5.94 -22.21
N PRO A 179 7.65 -6.60 -23.20
CA PRO A 179 7.18 -6.56 -24.58
C PRO A 179 5.72 -7.01 -24.69
N GLY A 180 4.88 -6.19 -25.30
CA GLY A 180 3.44 -6.45 -25.45
C GLY A 180 2.56 -5.97 -24.30
N ALA A 181 3.12 -5.38 -23.24
CA ALA A 181 2.36 -4.65 -22.24
C ALA A 181 1.94 -3.27 -22.78
N ALA A 182 0.66 -2.96 -22.71
CA ALA A 182 0.17 -1.62 -23.04
C ALA A 182 0.59 -0.66 -21.92
N VAL A 183 1.38 0.35 -22.28
CA VAL A 183 1.71 1.46 -21.38
C VAL A 183 0.59 2.47 -21.47
N HIS A 184 -0.08 2.75 -20.36
CA HIS A 184 -0.95 3.92 -20.26
C HIS A 184 -0.08 5.16 -20.04
N GLY A 185 0.67 5.53 -21.09
CA GLY A 185 1.59 6.66 -21.08
C GLY A 185 1.69 7.22 -22.49
N ASP A 186 0.97 8.31 -22.71
CA ASP A 186 0.88 9.01 -23.99
C ASP A 186 2.21 9.73 -24.30
N PRO A 187 2.90 9.46 -25.42
CA PRO A 187 3.84 10.40 -25.99
C PRO A 187 3.06 11.34 -26.91
N ALA A 188 2.71 12.52 -26.42
CA ALA A 188 2.10 13.56 -27.25
C ALA A 188 2.99 13.88 -28.47
N ALA A 189 2.48 13.63 -29.69
CA ALA A 189 2.42 14.58 -30.82
C ALA A 189 2.11 13.89 -32.17
N GLY A 190 0.89 14.09 -32.68
CA GLY A 190 0.55 13.93 -34.09
C GLY A 190 -0.93 14.25 -34.32
N PRO A 191 -1.30 15.28 -35.10
CA PRO A 191 -2.70 15.58 -35.36
C PRO A 191 -3.34 14.49 -36.23
N PRO A 192 -4.59 14.05 -35.95
CA PRO A 192 -5.29 13.12 -36.81
C PRO A 192 -5.64 13.82 -38.13
N GLY A 193 -5.02 13.37 -39.22
CA GLY A 193 -5.41 13.78 -40.56
C GLY A 193 -6.81 13.26 -40.89
N HIS A 194 -7.76 14.17 -41.01
CA HIS A 194 -9.08 13.88 -41.56
C HIS A 194 -8.95 13.49 -43.04
N ALA A 195 -9.17 12.21 -43.36
CA ALA A 195 -9.38 11.78 -44.74
C ALA A 195 -10.81 12.15 -45.16
N GLY A 196 -10.88 13.17 -46.02
CA GLY A 196 -12.11 13.77 -46.51
C GLY A 196 -12.91 12.88 -47.47
N HIS A 197 -14.18 13.25 -47.54
CA HIS A 197 -15.24 12.73 -48.38
C HIS A 197 -14.92 12.80 -49.88
N GLY A 198 -15.01 11.67 -50.58
CA GLY A 198 -15.09 11.61 -52.05
C GLY A 198 -16.55 11.64 -52.49
N ASN A 199 -16.91 12.69 -53.24
CA ASN A 199 -18.23 12.94 -53.83
C ASN A 199 -18.57 11.90 -54.93
N PRO A 200 -19.85 11.52 -55.15
CA PRO A 200 -20.24 10.56 -56.18
C PRO A 200 -20.41 11.24 -57.56
N ALA A 201 -20.14 10.50 -58.64
CA ALA A 201 -20.46 10.87 -60.01
C ALA A 201 -21.56 9.93 -60.59
N PRO A 202 -22.41 10.40 -61.53
CA PRO A 202 -23.76 9.87 -61.77
C PRO A 202 -23.86 8.70 -62.79
N GLY A 203 -25.02 8.01 -62.74
CA GLY A 203 -25.40 6.75 -63.42
C GLY A 203 -25.42 6.76 -64.97
N ALA A 204 -25.77 5.68 -65.68
CA ALA A 204 -26.69 4.54 -65.47
C ALA A 204 -26.35 3.41 -66.50
N PRO A 205 -27.14 2.32 -66.73
CA PRO A 205 -28.31 1.79 -66.02
C PRO A 205 -28.16 0.29 -65.61
N ALA A 206 -29.22 -0.18 -64.94
CA ALA A 206 -29.37 -1.51 -64.34
C ALA A 206 -29.49 -2.66 -65.34
N GLU A 207 -28.91 -3.80 -64.99
CA GLU A 207 -29.28 -5.12 -65.51
C GLU A 207 -29.35 -6.15 -64.36
N ALA A 208 -30.23 -7.12 -64.52
CA ALA A 208 -30.95 -7.84 -63.49
C ALA A 208 -30.13 -8.85 -62.65
N ALA A 209 -30.65 -9.09 -61.45
CA ALA A 209 -30.14 -10.01 -60.45
C ALA A 209 -30.24 -11.50 -60.84
N THR A 210 -29.24 -12.30 -60.46
CA THR A 210 -29.36 -13.71 -60.02
C THR A 210 -28.08 -14.13 -59.26
N PRO A 211 -28.08 -15.19 -58.43
CA PRO A 211 -27.61 -15.13 -57.05
C PRO A 211 -26.16 -15.60 -56.85
N ALA A 212 -25.62 -15.22 -55.69
CA ALA A 212 -24.29 -15.55 -55.21
C ALA A 212 -24.02 -17.06 -55.12
N ARG A 213 -22.80 -17.45 -55.56
CA ARG A 213 -22.10 -18.68 -55.15
C ARG A 213 -20.77 -18.28 -54.50
N PRO A 214 -20.27 -19.10 -53.56
CA PRO A 214 -19.29 -18.66 -52.56
C PRO A 214 -17.91 -18.52 -53.19
N ALA A 215 -17.17 -17.48 -52.76
CA ALA A 215 -15.73 -17.43 -52.96
C ALA A 215 -15.07 -18.11 -51.75
N ASP A 216 -14.04 -18.90 -52.06
CA ASP A 216 -13.21 -19.65 -51.13
C ASP A 216 -12.55 -18.77 -50.06
N ASP A 217 -12.84 -19.06 -48.79
CA ASP A 217 -12.00 -18.64 -47.67
C ASP A 217 -11.00 -19.74 -47.34
N GLY A 218 -9.72 -19.43 -47.54
CA GLY A 218 -8.60 -20.19 -46.99
C GLY A 218 -8.62 -20.20 -45.46
N PRO A 219 -7.90 -21.13 -44.81
CA PRO A 219 -8.10 -21.43 -43.40
C PRO A 219 -7.62 -20.30 -42.49
N SER A 220 -8.58 -19.56 -41.92
CA SER A 220 -8.37 -18.65 -40.78
C SER A 220 -8.02 -19.45 -39.52
N ALA A 221 -7.03 -18.94 -38.79
CA ALA A 221 -6.34 -19.56 -37.66
C ALA A 221 -7.19 -19.79 -36.38
N ASP A 222 -8.52 -19.81 -36.47
CA ASP A 222 -9.43 -19.97 -35.33
C ASP A 222 -9.68 -21.45 -34.93
N LEU A 223 -9.23 -22.42 -35.73
CA LEU A 223 -9.39 -23.85 -35.43
C LEU A 223 -8.26 -24.46 -34.58
N LEU A 224 -7.29 -23.66 -34.12
CA LEU A 224 -6.26 -24.12 -33.17
C LEU A 224 -6.52 -23.66 -31.72
N LEU A 225 -7.73 -23.19 -31.41
CA LEU A 225 -8.13 -22.81 -30.04
C LEU A 225 -9.33 -23.59 -29.47
N GLY A 226 -9.92 -24.52 -30.25
CA GLY A 226 -11.05 -25.36 -29.79
C GLY A 226 -10.69 -26.77 -29.31
N GLY A 227 -9.52 -27.30 -29.69
CA GLY A 227 -9.19 -28.72 -29.45
C GLY A 227 -8.54 -29.04 -28.09
N GLY A 228 -7.93 -28.06 -27.42
CA GLY A 228 -7.13 -28.29 -26.21
C GLY A 228 -7.91 -28.25 -24.89
N LEU A 229 -9.08 -27.60 -24.86
CA LEU A 229 -9.78 -27.30 -23.60
C LEU A 229 -10.72 -28.42 -23.11
N LEU A 230 -11.09 -29.38 -23.97
CA LEU A 230 -11.97 -30.49 -23.58
C LEU A 230 -11.23 -31.74 -23.05
N ALA A 231 -9.92 -31.89 -23.29
CA ALA A 231 -9.14 -33.00 -22.76
C ALA A 231 -8.59 -32.78 -21.33
N GLY A 232 -8.47 -31.53 -20.88
CA GLY A 232 -7.93 -31.19 -19.56
C GLY A 232 -8.92 -31.31 -18.39
N LEU A 233 -10.20 -31.03 -18.63
CA LEU A 233 -11.22 -31.00 -17.56
C LEU A 233 -11.69 -32.39 -17.12
N ALA A 234 -11.62 -33.41 -17.98
CA ALA A 234 -11.98 -34.79 -17.61
C ALA A 234 -10.88 -35.50 -16.77
N GLY A 235 -9.61 -35.16 -16.97
CA GLY A 235 -8.48 -35.79 -16.26
C GLY A 235 -8.28 -35.32 -14.82
N GLY A 236 -8.53 -34.03 -14.53
CA GLY A 236 -8.33 -33.44 -13.20
C GLY A 236 -9.31 -33.92 -12.14
N ALA A 237 -10.57 -34.17 -12.52
CA ALA A 237 -11.62 -34.61 -11.61
C ALA A 237 -11.41 -36.05 -11.09
N ALA A 238 -10.89 -36.96 -11.93
CA ALA A 238 -10.62 -38.34 -11.55
C ALA A 238 -9.42 -38.48 -10.59
N LEU A 239 -8.38 -37.65 -10.78
CA LEU A 239 -7.22 -37.64 -9.89
C LEU A 239 -7.54 -37.01 -8.52
N GLY A 240 -8.33 -35.92 -8.49
CA GLY A 240 -8.77 -35.29 -7.24
C GLY A 240 -9.64 -36.19 -6.36
N TRP A 241 -10.52 -37.00 -6.97
CA TRP A 241 -11.39 -37.93 -6.24
C TRP A 241 -10.65 -39.15 -5.67
N LEU A 242 -9.58 -39.61 -6.32
CA LEU A 242 -8.80 -40.76 -5.84
C LEU A 242 -7.89 -40.39 -4.65
N LEU A 243 -7.38 -39.16 -4.59
CA LEU A 243 -6.57 -38.69 -3.45
C LEU A 243 -7.40 -38.33 -2.20
N SER A 244 -8.68 -37.96 -2.35
CA SER A 244 -9.56 -37.70 -1.19
C SER A 244 -9.92 -38.97 -0.42
N ARG A 245 -10.11 -40.10 -1.12
CA ARG A 245 -10.38 -41.41 -0.51
C ARG A 245 -9.22 -41.94 0.35
N ARG A 246 -7.99 -41.47 0.12
CA ARG A 246 -6.82 -41.87 0.92
C ARG A 246 -6.65 -41.06 2.21
N ARG A 247 -7.30 -39.90 2.33
CA ARG A 247 -7.23 -39.06 3.55
C ARG A 247 -8.29 -39.39 4.60
N ALA A 248 -9.29 -40.20 4.28
CA ALA A 248 -10.31 -40.65 5.23
C ALA A 248 -9.84 -41.80 6.15
N ALA A 249 -8.61 -42.31 6.00
CA ALA A 249 -8.09 -43.45 6.77
C ALA A 249 -7.19 -43.07 7.96
N LEU A 250 -7.11 -41.79 8.35
CA LEU A 250 -6.36 -41.34 9.53
C LEU A 250 -7.18 -40.42 10.44
N ALA A 251 -8.47 -40.72 10.60
CA ALA A 251 -9.25 -40.15 11.71
C ALA A 251 -9.08 -41.05 12.93
N LEU A 252 -8.38 -40.51 13.94
CA LEU A 252 -8.15 -41.10 15.26
C LEU A 252 -9.51 -41.31 15.98
N PRO A 253 -9.71 -42.40 16.73
CA PRO A 253 -10.97 -42.63 17.47
C PRO A 253 -11.19 -41.56 18.56
N PRO A 254 -12.45 -41.18 18.84
CA PRO A 254 -12.76 -40.22 19.90
C PRO A 254 -12.53 -40.83 21.29
N ASP A 255 -11.90 -40.02 22.14
CA ASP A 255 -11.52 -40.28 23.53
C ASP A 255 -12.79 -40.33 24.43
N PRO A 256 -13.07 -41.42 25.17
CA PRO A 256 -14.23 -41.53 26.04
C PRO A 256 -13.93 -40.92 27.41
N SER A 257 -13.83 -39.59 27.52
CA SER A 257 -13.74 -38.89 28.81
C SER A 257 -14.12 -37.40 28.68
N ALA A 258 -15.41 -37.09 28.62
CA ALA A 258 -15.94 -35.79 29.01
C ALA A 258 -17.37 -35.94 29.59
N PRO A 259 -17.67 -35.32 30.74
CA PRO A 259 -18.84 -35.65 31.56
C PRO A 259 -20.16 -35.06 31.05
N THR A 260 -21.22 -35.85 31.25
CA THR A 260 -22.64 -35.57 31.05
C THR A 260 -23.15 -34.35 31.82
N GLY A 261 -23.89 -33.48 31.13
CA GLY A 261 -24.82 -32.51 31.72
C GLY A 261 -25.30 -31.53 30.64
N GLY A 262 -26.58 -31.30 30.37
CA GLY A 262 -27.85 -31.81 30.87
C GLY A 262 -28.93 -31.51 29.82
N ASP A 263 -30.09 -32.15 29.97
CA ASP A 263 -31.25 -32.11 29.05
C ASP A 263 -31.76 -30.70 28.69
N PRO A 264 -32.35 -30.52 27.49
CA PRO A 264 -33.23 -29.40 27.21
C PRO A 264 -34.69 -29.76 27.52
N THR A 265 -35.26 -29.17 28.57
CA THR A 265 -36.73 -29.18 28.82
C THR A 265 -37.35 -27.86 28.33
N PRO A 266 -38.49 -27.89 27.60
CA PRO A 266 -39.20 -26.69 27.17
C PRO A 266 -40.34 -26.27 28.12
N ALA A 267 -40.73 -25.00 27.99
CA ALA A 267 -41.95 -24.32 28.44
C ALA A 267 -42.04 -23.80 29.89
N GLY A 268 -42.42 -22.53 30.03
CA GLY A 268 -42.82 -21.91 31.29
C GLY A 268 -42.81 -20.38 31.26
N ASP A 269 -43.94 -19.81 30.85
CA ASP A 269 -44.35 -18.40 30.87
C ASP A 269 -44.30 -17.77 32.27
N THR A 270 -43.77 -16.55 32.41
CA THR A 270 -44.27 -15.59 33.41
C THR A 270 -43.87 -14.16 33.03
N SER A 271 -44.91 -13.35 32.83
CA SER A 271 -44.94 -11.91 32.67
C SER A 271 -44.11 -11.13 33.69
N GLU A 272 -43.44 -10.07 33.24
CA GLU A 272 -43.32 -8.84 34.02
C GLU A 272 -43.34 -7.65 33.06
N GLU A 273 -44.47 -6.97 33.07
CA GLU A 273 -44.80 -5.70 32.44
C GLU A 273 -44.40 -4.60 33.42
N ASP A 274 -43.65 -3.58 32.99
CA ASP A 274 -43.71 -2.27 33.65
C ASP A 274 -43.47 -1.15 32.62
N PRO A 275 -44.26 -0.04 32.68
CA PRO A 275 -44.61 0.74 31.51
C PRO A 275 -43.82 2.02 31.35
N ALA A 276 -43.92 2.56 30.13
CA ALA A 276 -43.59 3.93 29.80
C ALA A 276 -44.44 4.92 30.62
N GLU A 277 -43.80 5.97 31.15
CA GLU A 277 -44.46 7.19 31.61
C GLU A 277 -43.99 8.41 30.81
N PRO A 278 -44.83 9.47 30.73
CA PRO A 278 -45.08 10.14 29.46
C PRO A 278 -44.60 11.59 29.39
N CYS A 279 -44.49 12.05 28.14
CA CYS A 279 -44.36 13.44 27.75
C CYS A 279 -45.67 14.21 28.04
N PRO A 280 -45.66 15.40 28.68
CA PRO A 280 -46.85 16.24 28.72
C PRO A 280 -46.99 17.07 27.44
N ALA A 281 -48.20 17.01 26.88
CA ALA A 281 -48.63 17.76 25.72
C ALA A 281 -49.02 19.22 26.04
N ALA A 282 -49.03 20.02 24.97
CA ALA A 282 -49.36 21.42 24.90
C ALA A 282 -50.76 21.80 25.41
N THR A 283 -50.87 22.99 26.00
CA THR A 283 -52.14 23.74 26.10
C THR A 283 -52.07 24.96 25.17
N LYS A 284 -53.08 25.08 24.33
CA LYS A 284 -53.41 26.19 23.42
C LYS A 284 -54.29 27.20 24.16
N THR A 285 -54.06 28.51 24.00
CA THR A 285 -55.06 29.57 23.67
C THR A 285 -54.41 30.98 23.66
N ALA A 286 -54.84 31.80 22.70
CA ALA A 286 -54.28 33.03 22.10
C ALA A 286 -54.53 34.35 22.90
N PRO A 287 -54.62 35.54 22.25
CA PRO A 287 -53.57 36.41 21.64
C PRO A 287 -53.51 37.80 22.31
N LEU A 288 -52.48 38.64 22.10
CA LEU A 288 -52.62 40.11 22.22
C LEU A 288 -51.51 40.90 21.49
N THR A 289 -51.93 41.57 20.42
CA THR A 289 -51.60 42.95 19.96
C THR A 289 -50.17 43.49 19.79
N ALA A 290 -50.07 44.20 18.66
CA ALA A 290 -48.99 45.01 18.11
C ALA A 290 -48.62 46.30 18.88
N SER A 291 -47.66 47.03 18.27
CA SER A 291 -47.22 48.42 18.50
C SER A 291 -46.01 48.53 19.43
N GLY A 292 -44.88 49.16 19.10
CA GLY A 292 -44.56 50.16 18.10
C GLY A 292 -43.58 51.16 18.74
N SER A 293 -42.52 51.49 18.00
CA SER A 293 -41.70 52.73 18.12
C SER A 293 -40.76 52.93 19.33
N ARG A 294 -39.46 52.97 19.03
CA ARG A 294 -38.64 54.19 19.17
C ARG A 294 -37.58 54.23 18.08
#